data_AF-A0A9N9YQT3-F1
#
_entry.id   AF-A0A9N9YQT3-F1
#
_cell.length_a   1.000
_cell.length_b   1.000
_cell.length_c   1.000
_cell.angle_alpha   90.00
_cell.angle_beta   90.00
_cell.angle_gamma   90.00
#
_symmetry.space_group_name_H-M   'P 1'
#
loop_
_entity.id
_entity.type
_entity.pdbx_description
1 polymer ?
#
loop_
_entity_poly.entity_id
_entity_poly.type
_entity_poly.pdbx_seq_one_letter_code
_entity_poly.pdbx_strand_id
1 'polypeptide(L)'
;MSQEEPHQVFWEVSIPRGSSADINNNSILLCTIVSFRGSFMATVRLKATTTLKLKLKSFPWSEKDPMLFNGHTCKGKQFSNTKFAELERDQIEEYLPRQYPKPDLTVGGTGPTPIPGTVCRLHGIPISYTPGIISKLLSKILNIPSASIQIKSFARNPYHGEITALVSFTTFPMKLKRTQSGRWQISVPSTELPRTEDTHASPPSSLSSPSLDLHFDTNFLGFTNLSPLSGDPFNIDIVAVHGLGGHAYGSFKQRGGPYMWLSDSLYDNLLKIAPSEKFPQGIRPRILLYGHDSHIDQSQTFQCLEDLAIDLKILLRGIREQDPTRPLILIGHSLGGLLIKQLLIQWAVEEGSATDKSSREATTSLLLFGVPNRGMDITAILSIVGEQPNAEFISSLGIGSPILEEQSKAFPALCKSTKMRIYSFFETCLSNTATMIDGKLSITGKPVVLVDKASATHGRPWEMNNQFIIPIQRTHSDLVKFDSKYSHDYEKVRGCFNEILGPGKSMRVEALPLQ
;
A
#
# COMPACT_ATOMS: atom_id res chain seq x y z
N MET A 1 -58.72 9.52 6.92
CA MET A 1 -58.50 9.10 5.52
C MET A 1 -57.36 9.92 4.94
N SER A 2 -56.14 9.39 5.03
CA SER A 2 -55.00 9.74 4.19
C SER A 2 -54.42 8.41 3.71
N GLN A 3 -54.20 8.30 2.41
CA GLN A 3 -53.81 7.06 1.73
C GLN A 3 -52.47 6.54 2.27
N GLU A 4 -52.46 5.31 2.80
CA GLU A 4 -51.23 4.57 3.11
C GLU A 4 -50.60 4.10 1.79
N GLU A 5 -49.37 4.54 1.50
CA GLU A 5 -48.58 3.98 0.40
C GLU A 5 -48.05 2.57 0.76
N PRO A 6 -47.90 1.63 -0.20
CA PRO A 6 -47.79 0.20 0.10
C PRO A 6 -46.48 -0.28 0.75
N HIS A 7 -45.56 0.62 1.13
CA HIS A 7 -44.19 0.29 1.49
C HIS A 7 -43.64 1.09 2.67
N GLN A 8 -44.48 1.36 3.67
CA GLN A 8 -44.06 2.00 4.92
C GLN A 8 -44.37 1.09 6.10
N VAL A 9 -43.45 1.02 7.07
CA VAL A 9 -43.66 0.32 8.34
C VAL A 9 -43.77 1.37 9.44
N PHE A 10 -44.93 1.44 10.08
CA PHE A 10 -45.17 2.27 11.25
C PHE A 10 -45.12 1.42 12.51
N TRP A 11 -44.63 2.00 13.60
CA TRP A 11 -44.77 1.44 14.94
C TRP A 11 -45.53 2.41 15.81
N GLU A 12 -46.48 1.87 16.57
CA GLU A 12 -47.22 2.57 17.59
C GLU A 12 -46.80 1.99 18.95
N VAL A 13 -46.16 2.81 19.78
CA VAL A 13 -45.68 2.38 21.09
C VAL A 13 -46.74 2.77 22.12
N SER A 14 -47.48 1.79 22.63
CA SER A 14 -48.47 2.02 23.69
C SER A 14 -47.83 1.78 25.06
N ILE A 15 -47.65 2.82 25.86
CA ILE A 15 -47.11 2.67 27.21
C ILE A 15 -48.24 2.49 28.23
N PRO A 16 -48.21 1.46 29.10
CA PRO A 16 -49.23 1.25 30.13
C PRO A 16 -49.28 2.44 31.11
N ARG A 17 -50.49 2.86 31.50
CA ARG A 17 -50.69 3.98 32.45
C ARG A 17 -49.88 3.74 33.74
N GLY A 18 -48.97 4.67 34.04
CA GLY A 18 -48.15 4.70 35.26
C GLY A 18 -46.64 4.74 35.04
N SER A 19 -46.15 4.63 33.80
CA SER A 19 -44.73 4.80 33.49
C SER A 19 -44.31 6.28 33.49
N SER A 20 -43.35 6.66 34.32
CA SER A 20 -42.80 8.03 34.40
C SER A 20 -41.78 8.36 33.30
N ALA A 21 -41.87 7.71 32.15
CA ALA A 21 -40.99 7.97 31.01
C ALA A 21 -41.80 8.71 29.93
N ASP A 22 -41.63 10.03 29.85
CA ASP A 22 -42.14 10.88 28.77
C ASP A 22 -41.49 10.50 27.43
N ILE A 23 -41.95 9.41 26.83
CA ILE A 23 -41.78 9.16 25.41
C ILE A 23 -43.14 9.45 24.79
N ASN A 24 -43.28 10.63 24.19
CA ASN A 24 -44.50 11.08 23.54
C ASN A 24 -44.98 10.02 22.53
N ASN A 25 -46.27 9.64 22.60
CA ASN A 25 -46.91 8.53 21.84
C ASN A 25 -47.02 8.75 20.32
N ASN A 26 -46.12 9.51 19.71
CA ASN A 26 -46.15 9.74 18.26
C ASN A 26 -45.33 8.66 17.54
N SER A 27 -45.93 8.07 16.51
CA SER A 27 -45.27 7.16 15.56
C SER A 27 -44.05 7.81 14.93
N ILE A 28 -42.89 7.15 15.00
CA ILE A 28 -41.62 7.64 14.45
C ILE A 28 -41.36 6.95 13.10
N LEU A 29 -41.24 7.75 12.03
CA LEU A 29 -40.84 7.26 10.72
C LEU A 29 -39.32 7.01 10.71
N LEU A 30 -38.88 5.76 10.53
CA LEU A 30 -37.46 5.40 10.60
C LEU A 30 -36.76 5.25 9.24
N CYS A 31 -37.41 4.71 8.20
CA CYS A 31 -36.86 4.67 6.83
C CYS A 31 -37.90 4.22 5.78
N THR A 32 -37.57 4.45 4.50
CA THR A 32 -38.28 3.90 3.32
C THR A 32 -37.36 2.87 2.63
N ILE A 33 -37.85 1.65 2.36
CA ILE A 33 -37.08 0.61 1.65
C ILE A 33 -37.49 0.60 0.17
N VAL A 34 -36.65 1.16 -0.70
CA VAL A 34 -36.88 1.18 -2.15
C VAL A 34 -36.03 0.07 -2.78
N SER A 35 -36.56 -1.17 -2.74
CA SER A 35 -36.05 -2.41 -3.35
C SER A 35 -34.54 -2.73 -3.20
N PHE A 36 -34.22 -3.75 -2.41
CA PHE A 36 -32.88 -4.33 -2.32
C PHE A 36 -32.94 -5.86 -2.47
N ARG A 37 -32.11 -6.43 -3.36
CA ARG A 37 -31.94 -7.89 -3.45
C ARG A 37 -30.54 -8.27 -2.94
N GLY A 38 -30.47 -8.55 -1.64
CA GLY A 38 -29.29 -9.02 -0.92
C GLY A 38 -29.51 -8.99 0.60
N SER A 39 -28.55 -9.50 1.38
CA SER A 39 -28.56 -9.36 2.84
C SER A 39 -28.21 -7.93 3.23
N PHE A 40 -29.01 -7.28 4.08
CA PHE A 40 -28.74 -5.93 4.59
C PHE A 40 -28.66 -5.93 6.12
N MET A 41 -28.01 -4.91 6.68
CA MET A 41 -27.91 -4.68 8.13
C MET A 41 -28.58 -3.35 8.47
N ALA A 42 -29.66 -3.40 9.25
CA ALA A 42 -30.27 -2.21 9.82
C ALA A 42 -29.71 -1.97 11.24
N THR A 43 -29.24 -0.75 11.53
CA THR A 43 -28.77 -0.38 12.87
C THR A 43 -29.79 0.53 13.54
N VAL A 44 -30.56 -0.02 14.49
CA VAL A 44 -31.49 0.77 15.31
C VAL A 44 -30.77 1.19 16.60
N ARG A 45 -30.67 2.50 16.86
CA ARG A 45 -30.06 3.04 18.09
C ARG A 45 -31.09 3.82 18.90
N LEU A 46 -31.52 3.26 20.01
CA LEU A 46 -32.21 4.00 21.06
C LEU A 46 -31.20 4.58 22.04
N LYS A 47 -31.37 5.85 22.37
CA LYS A 47 -30.64 6.56 23.43
C LYS A 47 -31.64 6.91 24.53
N ALA A 48 -31.34 6.49 25.75
CA ALA A 48 -32.08 6.92 26.93
C ALA A 48 -31.09 7.49 27.96
N THR A 49 -31.54 8.53 28.67
CA THR A 49 -30.80 9.14 29.76
C THR A 49 -31.54 8.83 31.04
N THR A 50 -30.89 8.14 31.98
CA THR A 50 -31.51 7.78 33.26
C THR A 50 -31.58 9.00 34.20
N THR A 51 -32.43 8.92 35.22
CA THR A 51 -32.55 9.95 36.29
C THR A 51 -31.25 10.19 37.06
N LEU A 52 -30.29 9.28 36.99
CA LEU A 52 -28.92 9.43 37.52
C LEU A 52 -27.91 10.00 36.47
N LYS A 53 -28.40 10.56 35.36
CA LYS A 53 -27.62 11.15 34.24
C LYS A 53 -26.67 10.19 33.49
N LEU A 54 -26.77 8.88 33.72
CA LEU A 54 -26.04 7.88 32.94
C LEU A 54 -26.69 7.70 31.56
N LYS A 55 -25.88 7.83 30.50
CA LYS A 55 -26.29 7.61 29.10
C LYS A 55 -26.15 6.13 28.75
N LEU A 56 -27.26 5.44 28.57
CA LEU A 56 -27.25 4.03 28.17
C LEU A 56 -27.40 3.90 26.65
N LYS A 57 -26.69 2.92 26.09
CA LYS A 57 -26.82 2.48 24.70
C LYS A 57 -26.99 0.96 24.69
N SER A 58 -27.97 0.48 23.92
CA SER A 58 -28.28 -0.94 23.68
C SER A 58 -28.93 -1.63 24.88
N PHE A 59 -30.27 -1.76 24.87
CA PHE A 59 -31.02 -2.52 25.86
C PHE A 59 -31.01 -4.03 25.52
N PRO A 60 -30.99 -4.94 26.51
CA PRO A 60 -31.32 -6.35 26.31
C PRO A 60 -32.85 -6.53 26.21
N TRP A 61 -33.31 -7.24 25.18
CA TRP A 61 -34.73 -7.45 24.87
C TRP A 61 -35.34 -8.63 25.64
N SER A 62 -36.67 -8.61 25.80
CA SER A 62 -37.48 -9.66 26.43
C SER A 62 -37.55 -10.93 25.58
N GLU A 63 -37.78 -12.09 26.20
CA GLU A 63 -37.95 -13.38 25.51
C GLU A 63 -39.16 -13.44 24.56
N LYS A 64 -40.15 -12.55 24.72
CA LYS A 64 -41.38 -12.54 23.89
C LYS A 64 -41.33 -11.55 22.72
N ASP A 65 -40.17 -10.97 22.40
CA ASP A 65 -40.02 -10.00 21.32
C ASP A 65 -39.72 -10.70 19.97
N PRO A 66 -40.48 -10.47 18.89
CA PRO A 66 -40.46 -11.30 17.68
C PRO A 66 -39.33 -10.94 16.70
N MET A 67 -38.12 -10.65 17.20
CA MET A 67 -36.95 -10.40 16.34
C MET A 67 -36.11 -11.67 16.16
N LEU A 68 -36.55 -12.54 15.24
CA LEU A 68 -35.71 -13.58 14.64
C LEU A 68 -35.41 -13.20 13.19
N PHE A 69 -34.30 -12.48 12.98
CA PHE A 69 -33.68 -12.35 11.66
C PHE A 69 -32.63 -13.45 11.50
N ASN A 70 -33.06 -14.54 10.87
CA ASN A 70 -32.26 -15.56 10.17
C ASN A 70 -30.73 -15.56 10.37
N GLY A 71 -30.28 -16.28 11.42
CA GLY A 71 -29.12 -17.18 11.31
C GLY A 71 -27.83 -16.83 12.05
N HIS A 72 -27.62 -15.61 12.54
CA HIS A 72 -26.38 -15.27 13.30
C HIS A 72 -26.58 -14.17 14.36
N THR A 73 -27.56 -14.32 15.25
CA THR A 73 -27.63 -13.52 16.47
C THR A 73 -27.30 -14.40 17.67
N CYS A 74 -26.21 -14.08 18.38
CA CYS A 74 -25.91 -14.66 19.69
C CYS A 74 -26.56 -13.77 20.75
N LYS A 75 -27.52 -14.30 21.51
CA LYS A 75 -28.03 -13.63 22.71
C LYS A 75 -26.92 -13.60 23.77
N GLY A 76 -26.66 -12.42 24.35
CA GLY A 76 -25.74 -12.28 25.48
C GLY A 76 -26.25 -13.06 26.69
N LYS A 77 -25.38 -13.30 27.67
CA LYS A 77 -25.72 -14.02 28.90
C LYS A 77 -26.81 -13.24 29.67
N GLN A 78 -27.88 -13.93 30.03
CA GLN A 78 -29.09 -13.36 30.62
C GLN A 78 -28.86 -13.09 32.12
N PHE A 79 -29.40 -12.00 32.66
CA PHE A 79 -29.38 -11.76 34.11
C PHE A 79 -30.22 -12.81 34.82
N SER A 80 -29.83 -13.18 36.05
CA SER A 80 -30.64 -14.04 36.90
C SER A 80 -31.95 -13.38 37.35
N ASN A 81 -31.98 -12.05 37.42
CA ASN A 81 -33.17 -11.26 37.75
C ASN A 81 -33.76 -10.59 36.50
N THR A 82 -35.07 -10.70 36.32
CA THR A 82 -35.79 -10.15 35.16
C THR A 82 -36.25 -8.71 35.34
N LYS A 83 -36.13 -8.14 36.54
CA LYS A 83 -36.49 -6.74 36.84
C LYS A 83 -35.24 -5.91 37.04
N PHE A 84 -35.09 -4.87 36.22
CA PHE A 84 -33.91 -4.01 36.19
C PHE A 84 -33.62 -3.29 37.53
N ALA A 85 -34.67 -2.97 38.30
CA ALA A 85 -34.53 -2.33 39.61
C ALA A 85 -33.96 -3.26 40.71
N GLU A 86 -33.89 -4.56 40.43
CA GLU A 86 -33.43 -5.60 41.36
C GLU A 86 -32.02 -6.12 41.00
N LEU A 87 -31.29 -5.39 40.13
CA LEU A 87 -29.91 -5.71 39.76
C LEU A 87 -28.93 -4.96 40.67
N GLU A 88 -28.06 -5.72 41.35
CA GLU A 88 -27.02 -5.16 42.21
C GLU A 88 -25.88 -4.55 41.37
N ARG A 89 -25.20 -3.53 41.92
CA ARG A 89 -24.15 -2.77 41.20
C ARG A 89 -23.06 -3.69 40.62
N ASP A 90 -22.63 -4.69 41.36
CA ASP A 90 -21.56 -5.60 40.95
C ASP A 90 -21.98 -6.48 39.77
N GLN A 91 -23.27 -6.82 39.67
CA GLN A 91 -23.85 -7.56 38.54
C GLN A 91 -23.97 -6.68 37.29
N ILE A 92 -24.21 -5.38 37.49
CA ILE A 92 -24.21 -4.40 36.40
C ILE A 92 -22.78 -4.12 35.93
N GLU A 93 -21.79 -4.08 36.83
CA GLU A 93 -20.37 -3.85 36.52
C GLU A 93 -19.67 -5.03 35.82
N GLU A 94 -20.17 -6.26 35.98
CA GLU A 94 -19.72 -7.41 35.20
C GLU A 94 -20.11 -7.29 33.71
N TYR A 95 -21.18 -6.55 33.39
CA TYR A 95 -21.73 -6.39 32.04
C TYR A 95 -21.58 -4.98 31.43
N LEU A 96 -21.24 -3.98 32.25
CA LEU A 96 -20.72 -2.72 31.73
C LEU A 96 -19.45 -3.03 30.94
N PRO A 97 -19.29 -2.50 29.72
CA PRO A 97 -18.10 -2.77 28.92
C PRO A 97 -16.89 -2.23 29.68
N ARG A 98 -16.18 -3.11 30.40
CA ARG A 98 -14.84 -2.84 30.91
C ARG A 98 -14.06 -2.38 29.70
N GLN A 99 -13.60 -1.13 29.73
CA GLN A 99 -12.77 -0.55 28.68
C GLN A 99 -11.47 -1.36 28.58
N TYR A 100 -11.55 -2.43 27.81
CA TYR A 100 -10.43 -3.14 27.22
C TYR A 100 -10.87 -3.40 25.79
N PRO A 101 -10.11 -2.94 24.78
CA PRO A 101 -10.39 -3.32 23.41
C PRO A 101 -10.09 -4.81 23.29
N LYS A 102 -11.12 -5.67 23.40
CA LYS A 102 -10.99 -7.05 22.95
C LYS A 102 -11.07 -7.07 21.41
N PRO A 103 -10.15 -7.73 20.70
CA PRO A 103 -9.97 -7.57 19.25
C PRO A 103 -10.95 -8.39 18.38
N ASP A 104 -11.88 -9.14 18.95
CA ASP A 104 -12.62 -10.17 18.20
C ASP A 104 -14.10 -9.82 17.94
N LEU A 105 -14.35 -8.65 17.37
CA LEU A 105 -15.62 -8.34 16.70
C LEU A 105 -15.34 -7.86 15.28
N THR A 106 -15.05 -8.84 14.42
CA THR A 106 -14.96 -8.64 12.98
C THR A 106 -16.37 -8.42 12.43
N VAL A 107 -16.66 -7.19 12.04
CA VAL A 107 -17.76 -6.90 11.12
C VAL A 107 -17.40 -7.56 9.80
N GLY A 108 -18.20 -8.55 9.41
CA GLY A 108 -18.09 -9.25 8.13
C GLY A 108 -18.43 -8.32 6.96
N GLY A 109 -17.51 -7.43 6.61
CA GLY A 109 -17.35 -7.02 5.24
C GLY A 109 -16.68 -8.17 4.51
N THR A 110 -17.34 -8.77 3.53
CA THR A 110 -16.65 -9.63 2.57
C THR A 110 -15.67 -8.75 1.79
N GLY A 111 -14.47 -8.58 2.34
CA GLY A 111 -13.30 -8.32 1.52
C GLY A 111 -13.26 -9.38 0.42
N PRO A 112 -12.81 -9.06 -0.79
CA PRO A 112 -12.79 -10.02 -1.89
C PRO A 112 -12.10 -11.30 -1.43
N THR A 113 -12.73 -12.44 -1.74
CA THR A 113 -12.21 -13.80 -1.53
C THR A 113 -10.75 -13.85 -1.99
N PRO A 114 -9.82 -14.46 -1.23
CA PRO A 114 -8.41 -14.42 -1.56
C PRO A 114 -8.16 -14.92 -2.99
N ILE A 115 -7.51 -14.10 -3.80
CA ILE A 115 -6.83 -14.57 -5.01
C ILE A 115 -5.67 -15.44 -4.49
N PRO A 116 -5.54 -16.71 -4.89
CA PRO A 116 -4.37 -17.51 -4.56
C PRO A 116 -3.08 -16.71 -4.85
N GLY A 117 -2.17 -16.59 -3.87
CA GLY A 117 -0.89 -15.91 -4.05
C GLY A 117 -0.80 -14.43 -3.64
N THR A 118 -1.64 -13.94 -2.73
CA THR A 118 -1.38 -12.64 -2.05
C THR A 118 -0.02 -12.69 -1.34
N VAL A 119 0.80 -11.66 -1.56
CA VAL A 119 2.11 -11.49 -0.92
C VAL A 119 1.95 -10.53 0.26
N CYS A 120 2.44 -10.91 1.43
CA CYS A 120 2.55 -10.07 2.61
C CYS A 120 4.02 -9.81 2.94
N ARG A 121 4.28 -8.63 3.53
CA ARG A 121 5.56 -8.29 4.13
C ARG A 121 5.52 -8.66 5.62
N LEU A 122 6.57 -9.33 6.09
CA LEU A 122 6.75 -9.81 7.45
C LEU A 122 7.97 -9.13 8.08
N HIS A 123 7.77 -8.44 9.20
CA HIS A 123 8.79 -7.76 9.99
C HIS A 123 9.02 -8.43 11.34
N GLY A 124 10.04 -7.98 12.08
CA GLY A 124 10.37 -8.51 13.40
C GLY A 124 11.17 -9.82 13.37
N ILE A 125 11.75 -10.21 12.22
CA ILE A 125 12.51 -11.45 12.12
C ILE A 125 13.94 -11.21 12.65
N PRO A 126 14.43 -11.97 13.65
CA PRO A 126 15.79 -11.84 14.14
C PRO A 126 16.84 -12.13 13.05
N ILE A 127 17.96 -11.40 13.06
CA ILE A 127 19.06 -11.58 12.08
C ILE A 127 19.63 -13.01 12.06
N SER A 128 19.58 -13.70 13.21
CA SER A 128 20.05 -15.09 13.31
C SER A 128 19.12 -16.11 12.66
N TYR A 129 17.90 -15.74 12.28
CA TYR A 129 16.92 -16.68 11.74
C TYR A 129 17.09 -16.87 10.24
N THR A 130 16.90 -18.10 9.77
CA THR A 130 16.95 -18.46 8.36
C THR A 130 15.54 -18.57 7.77
N PRO A 131 15.39 -18.57 6.42
CA PRO A 131 14.10 -18.83 5.79
C PRO A 131 13.46 -20.15 6.23
N GLY A 132 14.25 -21.20 6.45
CA GLY A 132 13.76 -22.50 6.91
C GLY A 132 13.18 -22.45 8.32
N ILE A 133 13.85 -21.73 9.23
CA ILE A 133 13.36 -21.50 10.60
C ILE A 133 12.02 -20.74 10.57
N ILE A 134 11.97 -19.65 9.80
CA ILE A 134 10.74 -18.84 9.68
C ILE A 134 9.61 -19.63 9.04
N SER A 135 9.85 -20.44 8.02
CA SER A 135 8.82 -21.28 7.43
C SER A 135 8.21 -22.26 8.43
N LYS A 136 9.03 -22.95 9.23
CA LYS A 136 8.57 -23.85 10.29
C LYS A 136 7.77 -23.09 11.37
N LEU A 137 8.28 -21.93 11.79
CA LEU A 137 7.61 -21.10 12.79
C LEU A 137 6.23 -20.62 12.29
N LEU A 138 6.18 -20.07 11.08
CA LEU A 138 4.93 -19.62 10.45
C LEU A 138 3.92 -20.77 10.29
N SER A 139 4.38 -21.96 9.88
CA SER A 139 3.52 -23.14 9.77
C SER A 139 2.85 -23.47 11.10
N LYS A 140 3.61 -23.46 12.19
CA LYS A 140 3.11 -23.71 13.55
C LYS A 140 2.16 -22.61 14.02
N ILE A 141 2.57 -21.34 14.00
CA ILE A 141 1.78 -20.25 14.58
C ILE A 141 0.53 -19.94 13.76
N LEU A 142 0.56 -20.11 12.43
CA LEU A 142 -0.59 -19.88 11.55
C LEU A 142 -1.47 -21.13 11.39
N ASN A 143 -1.02 -22.29 11.87
CA ASN A 143 -1.67 -23.59 11.72
C ASN A 143 -1.95 -23.92 10.25
N ILE A 144 -0.92 -23.85 9.42
CA ILE A 144 -0.96 -24.16 7.98
C ILE A 144 0.23 -25.04 7.59
N PRO A 145 0.15 -25.87 6.54
CA PRO A 145 1.28 -26.69 6.11
C PRO A 145 2.47 -25.83 5.65
N SER A 146 3.71 -26.18 6.02
CA SER A 146 4.92 -25.46 5.53
C SER A 146 5.00 -25.38 4.01
N ALA A 147 4.54 -26.42 3.30
CA ALA A 147 4.48 -26.46 1.83
C ALA A 147 3.53 -25.40 1.23
N SER A 148 2.61 -24.84 2.02
CA SER A 148 1.73 -23.76 1.58
C SER A 148 2.36 -22.37 1.73
N ILE A 149 3.56 -22.28 2.31
CA ILE A 149 4.27 -21.04 2.60
C ILE A 149 5.42 -20.90 1.61
N GLN A 150 5.40 -19.82 0.83
CA GLN A 150 6.49 -19.47 -0.06
C GLN A 150 7.14 -18.17 0.43
N ILE A 151 8.41 -18.26 0.83
CA ILE A 151 9.24 -17.08 1.10
C ILE A 151 9.81 -16.61 -0.24
N LYS A 152 9.30 -15.48 -0.73
CA LYS A 152 9.71 -14.85 -2.00
C LYS A 152 10.95 -13.99 -1.86
N SER A 153 11.14 -13.37 -0.70
CA SER A 153 12.34 -12.60 -0.38
C SER A 153 12.62 -12.69 1.12
N PHE A 154 13.88 -12.59 1.49
CA PHE A 154 14.37 -12.60 2.86
C PHE A 154 15.58 -11.66 2.90
N ALA A 155 15.41 -10.49 3.50
CA ALA A 155 16.30 -9.34 3.31
C ALA A 155 16.45 -8.52 4.59
N ARG A 156 17.55 -7.79 4.75
CA ARG A 156 17.68 -6.84 5.87
C ARG A 156 16.61 -5.76 5.77
N ASN A 157 15.95 -5.47 6.88
CA ASN A 157 15.05 -4.33 7.01
C ASN A 157 15.85 -3.04 6.72
N PRO A 158 15.37 -2.13 5.84
CA PRO A 158 16.08 -0.89 5.55
C PRO A 158 16.25 0.06 6.74
N TYR A 159 15.39 -0.06 7.76
CA TYR A 159 15.29 0.89 8.88
C TYR A 159 15.83 0.35 10.20
N HIS A 160 15.77 -0.97 10.39
CA HIS A 160 16.00 -1.61 11.68
C HIS A 160 17.00 -2.77 11.57
N GLY A 161 17.64 -3.11 12.69
CA GLY A 161 18.57 -4.23 12.81
C GLY A 161 17.88 -5.60 12.83
N GLU A 162 17.01 -5.85 11.86
CA GLU A 162 16.21 -7.07 11.73
C GLU A 162 16.10 -7.51 10.27
N ILE A 163 15.45 -8.65 10.06
CA ILE A 163 15.09 -9.16 8.74
C ILE A 163 13.62 -8.85 8.45
N THR A 164 13.37 -8.56 7.17
CA THR A 164 12.04 -8.52 6.57
C THR A 164 11.93 -9.63 5.54
N ALA A 165 10.81 -10.36 5.54
CA ALA A 165 10.52 -11.39 4.56
C ALA A 165 9.29 -11.03 3.73
N LEU A 166 9.30 -11.37 2.45
CA LEU A 166 8.11 -11.39 1.62
C LEU A 166 7.58 -12.81 1.56
N VAL A 167 6.36 -13.01 2.04
CA VAL A 167 5.76 -14.33 2.17
C VAL A 167 4.46 -14.37 1.39
N SER A 168 4.23 -15.44 0.66
CA SER A 168 2.93 -15.72 0.03
C SER A 168 2.42 -17.08 0.46
N PHE A 169 1.11 -17.24 0.42
CA PHE A 169 0.45 -18.47 0.81
C PHE A 169 -0.38 -19.05 -0.33
N THR A 170 -0.38 -20.37 -0.49
CA THR A 170 -1.29 -21.05 -1.43
C THR A 170 -2.74 -20.76 -1.09
N THR A 171 -3.07 -20.79 0.20
CA THR A 171 -4.34 -20.33 0.76
C THR A 171 -4.04 -19.33 1.87
N PHE A 172 -4.63 -18.14 1.80
CA PHE A 172 -4.34 -17.10 2.76
C PHE A 172 -4.80 -17.50 4.18
N PRO A 173 -3.95 -17.42 5.21
CA PRO A 173 -4.25 -18.00 6.52
C PRO A 173 -5.42 -17.30 7.22
N MET A 174 -6.31 -18.07 7.85
CA MET A 174 -7.47 -17.49 8.56
C MET A 174 -7.06 -16.57 9.72
N LYS A 175 -5.93 -16.83 10.37
CA LYS A 175 -5.38 -15.94 11.43
C LYS A 175 -4.92 -14.58 10.89
N LEU A 176 -4.67 -14.50 9.59
CA LEU A 176 -4.34 -13.27 8.88
C LEU A 176 -5.57 -12.76 8.11
N LYS A 177 -6.81 -13.08 8.50
CA LYS A 177 -8.01 -12.59 7.79
C LYS A 177 -7.94 -11.07 7.58
N ARG A 178 -8.31 -10.64 6.37
CA ARG A 178 -8.19 -9.25 5.90
C ARG A 178 -8.88 -8.28 6.85
N THR A 179 -8.09 -7.53 7.60
CA THR A 179 -8.52 -6.36 8.38
C THR A 179 -8.63 -5.16 7.43
N GLN A 180 -9.37 -4.11 7.83
CA GLN A 180 -9.39 -2.85 7.08
C GLN A 180 -7.98 -2.23 6.97
N SER A 181 -7.14 -2.42 7.99
CA SER A 181 -5.77 -1.89 8.00
C SER A 181 -4.78 -2.67 7.15
N GLY A 182 -5.10 -3.92 6.77
CA GLY A 182 -4.19 -4.84 6.10
C GLY A 182 -2.92 -5.12 6.88
N ARG A 183 -2.99 -5.00 8.22
CA ARG A 183 -1.88 -5.18 9.18
C ARG A 183 -2.27 -6.15 10.29
N TRP A 184 -1.31 -6.96 10.72
CA TRP A 184 -1.46 -7.92 11.80
C TRP A 184 -0.20 -7.97 12.66
N GLN A 185 -0.36 -8.29 13.94
CA GLN A 185 0.73 -8.57 14.86
C GLN A 185 0.48 -9.92 15.52
N ILE A 186 1.50 -10.77 15.55
CA ILE A 186 1.47 -12.07 16.22
C ILE A 186 2.63 -12.11 17.21
N SER A 187 2.31 -12.18 18.49
CA SER A 187 3.29 -12.41 19.55
C SER A 187 3.53 -13.91 19.71
N VAL A 188 4.76 -14.34 19.49
CA VAL A 188 5.20 -15.74 19.62
C VAL A 188 5.83 -15.94 20.99
N PRO A 189 5.27 -16.78 21.87
CA PRO A 189 5.85 -17.06 23.19
C PRO A 189 7.23 -17.69 23.08
N SER A 190 8.11 -17.43 24.04
CA SER A 190 9.46 -18.04 24.11
C SER A 190 9.46 -19.57 24.07
N THR A 191 8.40 -20.21 24.57
CA THR A 191 8.21 -21.67 24.53
C THR A 191 7.98 -22.22 23.13
N GLU A 192 7.54 -21.38 22.19
CA GLU A 192 7.29 -21.74 20.81
C GLU A 192 8.45 -21.39 19.87
N LEU A 193 9.45 -20.64 20.36
CA LEU A 193 10.61 -20.26 19.58
C LEU A 193 11.51 -21.48 19.27
N PRO A 194 12.23 -21.46 18.13
CA PRO A 194 13.24 -22.45 17.79
C PRO A 194 14.25 -22.62 18.93
N ARG A 195 14.57 -23.86 19.29
CA ARG A 195 15.61 -24.17 20.27
C ARG A 195 17.00 -24.04 19.61
N THR A 196 18.01 -23.72 20.41
CA THR A 196 19.38 -23.39 20.01
C THR A 196 20.09 -24.39 19.10
N GLU A 197 19.64 -25.65 19.04
CA GLU A 197 20.21 -26.66 18.14
C GLU A 197 19.88 -26.40 16.65
N ASP A 198 18.80 -25.67 16.34
CA ASP A 198 18.40 -25.30 14.98
C ASP A 198 19.10 -24.02 14.46
N THR A 199 19.92 -23.36 15.29
CA THR A 199 20.58 -22.08 14.99
C THR A 199 22.10 -22.21 15.12
N HIS A 200 22.87 -21.96 14.05
CA HIS A 200 24.35 -21.85 14.11
C HIS A 200 24.87 -20.64 14.90
N ALA A 201 24.00 -19.95 15.63
CA ALA A 201 24.31 -18.78 16.44
C ALA A 201 23.70 -18.97 17.83
N SER A 202 24.48 -18.63 18.86
CA SER A 202 23.99 -18.46 20.23
C SER A 202 22.72 -17.59 20.22
N PRO A 203 21.76 -17.84 21.13
CA PRO A 203 20.56 -17.02 21.20
C PRO A 203 20.99 -15.56 21.40
N PRO A 204 20.34 -14.58 20.73
CA PRO A 204 20.66 -13.19 20.97
C PRO A 204 20.50 -12.94 22.47
N SER A 205 21.60 -12.57 23.13
CA SER A 205 21.69 -12.33 24.58
C SER A 205 20.92 -11.06 25.02
N SER A 206 19.83 -10.73 24.34
CA SER A 206 19.05 -9.52 24.56
C SER A 206 17.56 -9.63 24.20
N LEU A 207 16.95 -10.83 24.15
CA LEU A 207 15.50 -10.91 24.35
C LEU A 207 15.21 -10.70 25.84
N SER A 208 15.26 -9.44 26.28
CA SER A 208 14.64 -8.98 27.53
C SER A 208 13.11 -9.12 27.51
N SER A 209 12.54 -9.47 26.36
CA SER A 209 11.11 -9.66 26.14
C SER A 209 10.75 -11.16 26.10
N PRO A 210 9.66 -11.58 26.76
CA PRO A 210 9.23 -12.98 26.86
C PRO A 210 8.64 -13.56 25.55
N SER A 211 8.55 -12.76 24.49
CA SER A 211 7.96 -13.11 23.21
C SER A 211 8.68 -12.43 22.03
N LEU A 212 8.55 -13.04 20.85
CA LEU A 212 8.94 -12.46 19.57
C LEU A 212 7.71 -11.90 18.87
N ASP A 213 7.69 -10.61 18.57
CA ASP A 213 6.58 -9.98 17.86
C ASP A 213 6.84 -9.95 16.35
N LEU A 214 5.95 -10.61 15.62
CA LEU A 214 5.97 -10.66 14.16
C LEU A 214 4.86 -9.77 13.60
N HIS A 215 5.22 -8.83 12.73
CA HIS A 215 4.27 -7.91 12.13
C HIS A 215 4.10 -8.20 10.64
N PHE A 216 2.85 -8.37 10.21
CA PHE A 216 2.50 -8.57 8.81
C PHE A 216 1.83 -7.31 8.27
N ASP A 217 2.14 -6.96 7.03
CA ASP A 217 1.36 -6.00 6.27
C ASP A 217 1.19 -6.42 4.80
N THR A 218 0.15 -5.88 4.18
CA THR A 218 -0.18 -6.08 2.76
C THR A 218 -0.31 -4.77 2.02
N ASN A 219 0.16 -3.66 2.60
CA ASN A 219 0.12 -2.34 1.96
C ASN A 219 1.49 -1.89 1.48
N PHE A 220 2.57 -2.46 2.03
CA PHE A 220 3.95 -2.19 1.66
C PHE A 220 4.33 -0.71 1.80
N LEU A 221 3.73 0.00 2.77
CA LEU A 221 4.08 1.39 3.05
C LEU A 221 5.54 1.51 3.51
N GLY A 222 6.22 2.58 3.08
CA GLY A 222 7.65 2.77 3.28
C GLY A 222 8.51 1.88 2.39
N PHE A 223 9.77 1.69 2.76
CA PHE A 223 10.73 0.94 1.99
C PHE A 223 10.67 -0.56 2.28
N THR A 224 10.73 -1.35 1.21
CA THR A 224 10.84 -2.81 1.23
C THR A 224 12.06 -3.22 0.45
N ASN A 225 12.98 -3.96 1.08
CA ASN A 225 14.13 -4.52 0.39
C ASN A 225 13.75 -5.83 -0.32
N LEU A 226 13.96 -5.87 -1.64
CA LEU A 226 13.68 -7.02 -2.48
C LEU A 226 14.92 -7.89 -2.69
N SER A 227 16.12 -7.36 -2.46
CA SER A 227 17.37 -8.09 -2.67
C SER A 227 17.54 -9.22 -1.65
N PRO A 228 17.94 -10.43 -2.08
CA PRO A 228 18.26 -11.52 -1.16
C PRO A 228 19.43 -11.15 -0.23
N LEU A 229 19.47 -11.78 0.94
CA LEU A 229 20.64 -11.69 1.82
C LEU A 229 21.89 -12.22 1.11
N SER A 230 22.87 -11.33 0.92
CA SER A 230 24.23 -11.68 0.50
C SER A 230 25.23 -11.35 1.62
N GLY A 231 26.33 -12.11 1.67
CA GLY A 231 27.48 -11.74 2.51
C GLY A 231 28.21 -10.50 1.99
N ASP A 232 28.10 -10.24 0.68
CA ASP A 232 28.72 -9.09 0.03
C ASP A 232 27.95 -7.80 0.32
N PRO A 233 28.64 -6.67 0.57
CA PRO A 233 28.01 -5.36 0.71
C PRO A 233 27.39 -4.89 -0.61
N PHE A 234 26.26 -4.21 -0.52
CA PHE A 234 25.64 -3.58 -1.67
C PHE A 234 26.50 -2.41 -2.18
N ASN A 235 26.67 -2.30 -3.50
CA ASN A 235 27.45 -1.25 -4.15
C ASN A 235 26.63 -0.35 -5.09
N ILE A 236 25.33 -0.61 -5.24
CA ILE A 236 24.37 0.24 -5.96
C ILE A 236 22.99 0.11 -5.32
N ASP A 237 22.27 1.23 -5.22
CA ASP A 237 20.87 1.25 -4.82
C ASP A 237 19.97 1.45 -6.05
N ILE A 238 18.86 0.72 -6.09
CA ILE A 238 17.81 0.87 -7.11
C ILE A 238 16.49 1.03 -6.39
N VAL A 239 15.83 2.17 -6.53
CA VAL A 239 14.56 2.48 -5.84
C VAL A 239 13.43 2.55 -6.84
N ALA A 240 12.38 1.76 -6.63
CA ALA A 240 11.16 1.78 -7.42
C ALA A 240 9.99 2.44 -6.68
N VAL A 241 9.32 3.39 -7.34
CA VAL A 241 8.20 4.18 -6.82
C VAL A 241 6.98 3.98 -7.72
N HIS A 242 5.86 3.57 -7.13
CA HIS A 242 4.63 3.28 -7.86
C HIS A 242 3.80 4.52 -8.19
N GLY A 243 2.78 4.34 -9.04
CA GLY A 243 1.84 5.39 -9.44
C GLY A 243 0.61 5.53 -8.53
N LEU A 244 -0.22 6.52 -8.86
CA LEU A 244 -1.53 6.79 -8.24
C LEU A 244 -2.48 5.58 -8.36
N GLY A 245 -3.25 5.30 -7.31
CA GLY A 245 -4.15 4.14 -7.26
C GLY A 245 -3.42 2.80 -7.27
N GLY A 246 -2.09 2.81 -7.16
CA GLY A 246 -1.23 1.65 -7.24
C GLY A 246 -0.92 1.07 -5.87
N HIS A 247 -0.75 -0.24 -5.82
CA HIS A 247 -0.14 -0.91 -4.67
C HIS A 247 1.36 -1.05 -4.92
N ALA A 248 2.23 -0.72 -3.98
CA ALA A 248 3.69 -0.75 -4.20
C ALA A 248 4.20 -2.06 -4.83
N TYR A 249 3.95 -3.22 -4.19
CA TYR A 249 4.37 -4.51 -4.75
C TYR A 249 3.59 -4.88 -6.03
N GLY A 250 2.26 -4.82 -5.98
CA GLY A 250 1.38 -5.14 -7.10
C GLY A 250 1.58 -4.29 -8.36
N SER A 251 2.14 -3.09 -8.25
CA SER A 251 2.36 -2.20 -9.41
C SER A 251 3.38 -2.76 -10.37
N PHE A 252 4.42 -3.42 -9.85
CA PHE A 252 5.51 -3.99 -10.64
C PHE A 252 5.36 -5.52 -10.86
N LYS A 253 4.34 -6.14 -10.26
CA LYS A 253 4.06 -7.57 -10.42
C LYS A 253 3.24 -7.84 -11.69
N GLN A 254 3.51 -8.96 -12.36
CA GLN A 254 2.69 -9.47 -13.45
C GLN A 254 1.19 -9.48 -13.07
N ARG A 255 0.35 -9.04 -14.01
CA ARG A 255 -1.10 -9.11 -13.87
C ARG A 255 -1.56 -10.57 -13.82
N GLY A 256 -2.28 -10.94 -12.76
CA GLY A 256 -2.78 -12.31 -12.55
C GLY A 256 -1.72 -13.35 -12.23
N GLY A 257 -0.44 -12.97 -12.16
CA GLY A 257 0.69 -13.88 -11.95
C GLY A 257 1.49 -13.58 -10.68
N PRO A 258 2.41 -14.49 -10.29
CA PRO A 258 3.30 -14.30 -9.15
C PRO A 258 4.62 -13.60 -9.51
N TYR A 259 4.91 -13.42 -10.80
CA TYR A 259 6.19 -12.92 -11.30
C TYR A 259 6.37 -11.43 -10.99
N MET A 260 7.48 -11.09 -10.34
CA MET A 260 7.83 -9.75 -9.90
C MET A 260 9.22 -9.39 -10.42
N TRP A 261 9.29 -8.80 -11.61
CA TRP A 261 10.54 -8.68 -12.39
C TRP A 261 11.70 -7.99 -11.67
N LEU A 262 11.44 -7.06 -10.73
CA LEU A 262 12.46 -6.43 -9.88
C LEU A 262 13.21 -7.46 -9.02
N SER A 263 12.50 -8.38 -8.36
CA SER A 263 13.12 -9.42 -7.53
C SER A 263 13.52 -10.65 -8.34
N ASP A 264 12.66 -11.07 -9.28
CA ASP A 264 12.72 -12.39 -9.90
C ASP A 264 13.64 -12.43 -11.12
N SER A 265 14.07 -11.28 -11.66
CA SER A 265 14.93 -11.24 -12.85
C SER A 265 15.94 -10.12 -12.83
N LEU A 266 15.55 -8.90 -12.45
CA LEU A 266 16.47 -7.76 -12.46
C LEU A 266 17.68 -8.02 -11.56
N TYR A 267 17.48 -8.51 -10.34
CA TYR A 267 18.59 -8.84 -9.43
C TYR A 267 19.64 -9.75 -10.09
N ASP A 268 19.22 -10.93 -10.57
CA ASP A 268 20.11 -11.90 -11.23
C ASP A 268 20.72 -11.37 -12.53
N ASN A 269 19.99 -10.52 -13.26
CA ASN A 269 20.46 -9.94 -14.52
C ASN A 269 21.59 -8.94 -14.25
N LEU A 270 21.46 -8.13 -13.20
CA LEU A 270 22.48 -7.16 -12.79
C LEU A 270 23.77 -7.85 -12.31
N LEU A 271 23.66 -8.98 -11.59
CA LEU A 271 24.84 -9.77 -11.19
C LEU A 271 25.65 -10.30 -12.37
N LYS A 272 25.01 -10.49 -13.53
CA LYS A 272 25.64 -11.01 -14.76
C LYS A 272 26.26 -9.94 -15.63
N ILE A 273 26.06 -8.66 -15.32
CA ILE A 273 26.73 -7.57 -16.03
C ILE A 273 28.23 -7.67 -15.73
N ALA A 274 29.04 -7.70 -16.79
CA ALA A 274 30.49 -7.80 -16.66
C ALA A 274 31.05 -6.65 -15.81
N PRO A 275 32.09 -6.90 -14.99
CA PRO A 275 32.76 -5.85 -14.25
C PRO A 275 33.16 -4.67 -15.15
N SER A 276 33.06 -3.46 -14.60
CA SER A 276 33.43 -2.22 -15.26
C SER A 276 34.36 -1.41 -14.36
N GLU A 277 34.94 -0.33 -14.88
CA GLU A 277 35.80 0.56 -14.08
C GLU A 277 35.09 1.06 -12.81
N LYS A 278 33.78 1.32 -12.90
CA LYS A 278 32.94 1.76 -11.78
C LYS A 278 32.60 0.62 -10.81
N PHE A 279 32.53 -0.62 -11.30
CA PHE A 279 32.16 -1.80 -10.51
C PHE A 279 33.15 -2.95 -10.78
N PRO A 280 34.41 -2.84 -10.30
CA PRO A 280 35.48 -3.78 -10.63
C PRO A 280 35.24 -5.19 -10.06
N GLN A 281 34.49 -5.30 -8.97
CA GLN A 281 34.10 -6.59 -8.36
C GLN A 281 32.73 -7.10 -8.86
N GLY A 282 32.20 -6.47 -9.92
CA GLY A 282 30.84 -6.68 -10.39
C GLY A 282 29.80 -5.95 -9.55
N ILE A 283 28.54 -6.10 -9.96
CA ILE A 283 27.41 -5.38 -9.36
C ILE A 283 26.85 -6.18 -8.19
N ARG A 284 26.50 -5.50 -7.10
CA ARG A 284 25.78 -6.04 -5.92
C ARG A 284 24.63 -5.10 -5.58
N PRO A 285 23.45 -5.30 -6.20
CA PRO A 285 22.37 -4.32 -6.11
C PRO A 285 21.52 -4.47 -4.85
N ARG A 286 21.19 -3.34 -4.22
CA ARG A 286 20.10 -3.21 -3.25
C ARG A 286 18.86 -2.69 -3.99
N ILE A 287 17.88 -3.55 -4.22
CA ILE A 287 16.64 -3.19 -4.89
C ILE A 287 15.59 -2.89 -3.82
N LEU A 288 15.11 -1.66 -3.79
CA LEU A 288 14.17 -1.13 -2.83
C LEU A 288 12.88 -0.76 -3.55
N LEU A 289 11.76 -1.13 -2.94
CA LEU A 289 10.43 -0.68 -3.33
C LEU A 289 9.96 0.35 -2.30
N TYR A 290 9.50 1.51 -2.74
CA TYR A 290 8.88 2.51 -1.88
C TYR A 290 7.35 2.50 -2.09
N GLY A 291 6.62 2.33 -0.99
CA GLY A 291 5.17 2.48 -0.96
C GLY A 291 4.73 3.73 -0.22
N HIS A 292 3.74 4.42 -0.78
CA HIS A 292 2.99 5.48 -0.11
C HIS A 292 1.49 5.23 -0.28
N ASP A 293 0.66 5.87 0.54
CA ASP A 293 -0.78 5.80 0.32
C ASP A 293 -1.11 6.53 -0.99
N SER A 294 -1.78 5.82 -1.89
CA SER A 294 -2.18 6.34 -3.21
C SER A 294 -3.64 6.00 -3.52
N HIS A 295 -4.44 5.68 -2.50
CA HIS A 295 -5.85 5.38 -2.68
C HIS A 295 -6.60 6.57 -3.32
N ILE A 296 -7.41 6.24 -4.33
CA ILE A 296 -8.18 7.23 -5.09
C ILE A 296 -9.52 7.48 -4.41
N ASP A 297 -10.22 6.41 -4.03
CA ASP A 297 -11.52 6.42 -3.40
C ASP A 297 -11.43 6.22 -1.88
N GLN A 298 -12.41 6.76 -1.18
CA GLN A 298 -12.51 6.75 0.29
C GLN A 298 -11.26 7.32 0.98
N SER A 299 -10.57 8.24 0.31
CA SER A 299 -9.39 8.89 0.86
C SER A 299 -9.78 9.81 2.02
N GLN A 300 -8.94 9.84 3.05
CA GLN A 300 -9.03 10.77 4.17
C GLN A 300 -7.80 11.71 4.24
N THR A 301 -6.95 11.68 3.22
CA THR A 301 -5.73 12.49 3.13
C THR A 301 -5.94 13.67 2.20
N PHE A 302 -5.39 14.82 2.59
CA PHE A 302 -5.27 16.04 1.78
C PHE A 302 -3.81 16.29 1.33
N GLN A 303 -2.93 15.30 1.49
CA GLN A 303 -1.53 15.41 1.08
C GLN A 303 -1.43 15.81 -0.39
N CYS A 304 -0.52 16.74 -0.70
CA CYS A 304 -0.21 17.15 -2.05
C CYS A 304 1.03 16.41 -2.61
N LEU A 305 1.41 16.75 -3.84
CA LEU A 305 2.59 16.16 -4.51
C LEU A 305 3.88 16.43 -3.71
N GLU A 306 3.99 17.64 -3.14
CA GLU A 306 5.13 18.08 -2.36
C GLU A 306 5.27 17.30 -1.05
N ASP A 307 4.16 17.06 -0.34
CA ASP A 307 4.12 16.28 0.91
C ASP A 307 4.60 14.85 0.68
N LEU A 308 4.06 14.19 -0.35
CA LEU A 308 4.46 12.83 -0.71
C LEU A 308 5.95 12.74 -1.10
N ALA A 309 6.47 13.79 -1.76
CA ALA A 309 7.90 13.87 -2.09
C ALA A 309 8.78 14.13 -0.86
N ILE A 310 8.29 14.91 0.12
CA ILE A 310 8.97 15.12 1.42
C ILE A 310 9.06 13.79 2.18
N ASP A 311 7.99 13.00 2.20
CA ASP A 311 7.99 11.68 2.86
C ASP A 311 9.03 10.75 2.22
N LEU A 312 9.06 10.66 0.88
CA LEU A 312 10.08 9.89 0.15
C LEU A 312 11.49 10.40 0.48
N LYS A 313 11.69 11.72 0.49
CA LYS A 313 12.97 12.36 0.81
C LYS A 313 13.49 11.97 2.19
N ILE A 314 12.65 12.13 3.22
CA ILE A 314 13.03 11.86 4.62
C ILE A 314 13.42 10.39 4.79
N LEU A 315 12.60 9.47 4.27
CA LEU A 315 12.84 8.04 4.43
C LEU A 315 14.07 7.57 3.64
N LEU A 316 14.26 8.08 2.42
CA LEU A 316 15.42 7.72 1.60
C LEU A 316 16.72 8.27 2.19
N ARG A 317 16.69 9.48 2.76
CA ARG A 317 17.81 10.06 3.49
C ARG A 317 18.27 9.16 4.63
N GLY A 318 17.35 8.65 5.45
CA GLY A 318 17.68 7.74 6.56
C GLY A 318 18.36 6.45 6.08
N ILE A 319 17.85 5.83 5.00
CA ILE A 319 18.40 4.56 4.46
C ILE A 319 19.77 4.74 3.79
N ARG A 320 20.10 5.97 3.40
CA ARG A 320 21.35 6.32 2.69
C ARG A 320 22.34 7.06 3.57
N GLU A 321 22.02 7.38 4.83
CA GLU A 321 22.89 8.14 5.73
C GLU A 321 24.28 7.52 5.88
N GLN A 322 24.36 6.19 5.94
CA GLN A 322 25.62 5.46 6.08
C GLN A 322 26.45 5.38 4.80
N ASP A 323 25.83 5.55 3.63
CA ASP A 323 26.50 5.47 2.33
C ASP A 323 25.77 6.32 1.28
N PRO A 324 25.82 7.66 1.43
CA PRO A 324 25.03 8.56 0.58
C PRO A 324 25.63 8.72 -0.82
N THR A 325 26.88 8.31 -1.02
CA THR A 325 27.58 8.38 -2.30
C THR A 325 27.42 7.11 -3.13
N ARG A 326 26.86 6.02 -2.58
CA ARG A 326 26.54 4.81 -3.33
C ARG A 326 25.71 5.15 -4.57
N PRO A 327 26.13 4.71 -5.78
CA PRO A 327 25.36 4.91 -7.00
C PRO A 327 23.86 4.62 -6.81
N LEU A 328 23.01 5.51 -7.30
CA LEU A 328 21.56 5.43 -7.17
C LEU A 328 20.90 5.43 -8.55
N ILE A 329 19.96 4.51 -8.75
CA ILE A 329 19.02 4.47 -9.89
C ILE A 329 17.60 4.58 -9.34
N LEU A 330 16.80 5.47 -9.92
CA LEU A 330 15.41 5.67 -9.54
C LEU A 330 14.48 5.21 -10.67
N ILE A 331 13.49 4.40 -10.32
CA ILE A 331 12.46 3.89 -11.23
C ILE A 331 11.12 4.49 -10.78
N GLY A 332 10.49 5.27 -11.64
CA GLY A 332 9.21 5.91 -11.36
C GLY A 332 8.14 5.47 -12.33
N HIS A 333 7.00 4.99 -11.83
CA HIS A 333 5.80 4.77 -12.65
C HIS A 333 4.78 5.87 -12.38
N SER A 334 4.30 6.54 -13.45
CA SER A 334 3.27 7.58 -13.38
C SER A 334 3.59 8.62 -12.28
N LEU A 335 2.71 8.80 -11.29
CA LEU A 335 2.92 9.67 -10.12
C LEU A 335 4.28 9.46 -9.46
N GLY A 336 4.77 8.21 -9.34
CA GLY A 336 6.06 7.93 -8.74
C GLY A 336 7.24 8.59 -9.44
N GLY A 337 7.14 8.84 -10.75
CA GLY A 337 8.12 9.64 -11.48
C GLY A 337 8.05 11.13 -11.16
N LEU A 338 6.85 11.68 -10.92
CA LEU A 338 6.69 13.06 -10.44
C LEU A 338 7.27 13.22 -9.03
N LEU A 339 7.05 12.24 -8.15
CA LEU A 339 7.65 12.22 -6.81
C LEU A 339 9.18 12.19 -6.87
N ILE A 340 9.75 11.39 -7.77
CA ILE A 340 11.21 11.35 -8.02
C ILE A 340 11.73 12.70 -8.53
N LYS A 341 11.01 13.35 -9.45
CA LYS A 341 11.41 14.68 -9.95
C LYS A 341 11.35 15.73 -8.84
N GLN A 342 10.28 15.72 -8.04
CA GLN A 342 10.13 16.63 -6.90
C GLN A 342 11.20 16.38 -5.82
N LEU A 343 11.53 15.11 -5.54
CA LEU A 343 12.64 14.73 -4.66
C LEU A 343 13.96 15.35 -5.12
N LEU A 344 14.29 15.24 -6.41
CA LEU A 344 15.53 15.78 -6.97
C LEU A 344 15.57 17.32 -6.93
N ILE A 345 14.42 17.97 -7.11
CA ILE A 345 14.27 19.42 -6.92
C ILE A 345 14.56 19.79 -5.46
N GLN A 346 13.93 19.09 -4.51
CA GLN A 346 14.12 19.34 -3.09
C GLN A 346 15.55 19.05 -2.60
N TRP A 347 16.24 18.07 -3.18
CA TRP A 347 17.65 17.78 -2.90
C TRP A 347 18.63 18.82 -3.48
N ALA A 348 18.18 19.65 -4.42
CA ALA A 348 19.02 20.70 -5.01
C ALA A 348 19.05 21.99 -4.17
N VAL A 349 18.28 22.07 -3.08
CA VAL A 349 18.27 23.23 -2.17
C VAL A 349 19.65 23.40 -1.53
N GLU A 350 20.21 24.61 -1.63
CA GLU A 350 21.58 24.92 -1.21
C GLU A 350 21.82 24.71 0.29
N GLU A 351 20.83 25.01 1.13
CA GLU A 351 20.87 24.79 2.57
C GLU A 351 20.48 23.34 2.98
N GLY A 352 20.31 22.44 1.99
CA GLY A 352 19.93 21.05 2.22
C GLY A 352 21.00 20.21 2.93
N SER A 353 20.56 19.07 3.48
CA SER A 353 21.42 18.10 4.15
C SER A 353 22.55 17.60 3.25
N ALA A 354 23.74 17.34 3.83
CA ALA A 354 24.85 16.73 3.10
C ALA A 354 24.47 15.39 2.46
N THR A 355 23.69 14.56 3.18
CA THR A 355 23.17 13.27 2.67
C THR A 355 22.30 13.44 1.43
N ASP A 356 21.45 14.48 1.41
CA ASP A 356 20.59 14.79 0.27
C ASP A 356 21.42 15.22 -0.94
N LYS A 357 22.39 16.11 -0.74
CA LYS A 357 23.31 16.58 -1.79
C LYS A 357 24.12 15.43 -2.38
N SER A 358 24.73 14.60 -1.53
CA SER A 358 25.49 13.43 -1.97
C SER A 358 24.60 12.39 -2.67
N SER A 359 23.37 12.17 -2.20
CA SER A 359 22.42 11.26 -2.86
C SER A 359 22.01 11.76 -4.24
N ARG A 360 21.81 13.07 -4.39
CA ARG A 360 21.56 13.70 -5.70
C ARG A 360 22.74 13.52 -6.64
N GLU A 361 23.96 13.77 -6.18
CA GLU A 361 25.18 13.59 -6.98
C GLU A 361 25.45 12.12 -7.34
N ALA A 362 25.10 11.20 -6.44
CA ALA A 362 25.19 9.77 -6.67
C ALA A 362 24.07 9.22 -7.57
N THR A 363 23.03 10.01 -7.88
CA THR A 363 21.95 9.61 -8.79
C THR A 363 22.48 9.57 -10.21
N THR A 364 22.54 8.35 -10.74
CA THR A 364 23.20 8.06 -12.03
C THR A 364 22.20 7.88 -13.15
N SER A 365 20.98 7.41 -12.86
CA SER A 365 19.96 7.24 -13.88
C SER A 365 18.54 7.25 -13.33
N LEU A 366 17.61 7.69 -14.18
CA LEU A 366 16.18 7.60 -13.97
C LEU A 366 15.56 6.72 -15.07
N LEU A 367 14.66 5.82 -14.68
CA LEU A 367 13.79 5.08 -15.59
C LEU A 367 12.35 5.46 -15.29
N LEU A 368 11.74 6.24 -16.18
CA LEU A 368 10.47 6.92 -15.98
C LEU A 368 9.39 6.32 -16.89
N PHE A 369 8.37 5.69 -16.32
CA PHE A 369 7.31 4.99 -17.05
C PHE A 369 6.00 5.78 -17.01
N GLY A 370 5.58 6.34 -18.14
CA GLY A 370 4.31 7.05 -18.28
C GLY A 370 4.17 8.26 -17.35
N VAL A 371 5.26 8.98 -17.07
CA VAL A 371 5.22 10.05 -16.06
C VAL A 371 4.46 11.25 -16.63
N PRO A 372 3.36 11.71 -16.00
CA PRO A 372 2.50 12.74 -16.57
C PRO A 372 3.07 14.14 -16.33
N ASN A 373 4.22 14.45 -16.92
CA ASN A 373 4.93 15.72 -16.69
C ASN A 373 4.16 16.96 -17.14
N ARG A 374 3.19 16.79 -18.05
CA ARG A 374 2.28 17.84 -18.52
C ARG A 374 0.82 17.51 -18.18
N GLY A 375 0.63 16.62 -17.22
CA GLY A 375 -0.66 16.12 -16.78
C GLY A 375 -1.11 14.84 -17.49
N MET A 376 -2.22 14.30 -17.00
CA MET A 376 -2.91 13.12 -17.50
C MET A 376 -4.42 13.36 -17.60
N ASP A 377 -5.12 12.49 -18.33
CA ASP A 377 -6.59 12.47 -18.29
C ASP A 377 -7.05 12.01 -16.89
N ILE A 378 -7.60 12.94 -16.14
CA ILE A 378 -8.13 12.73 -14.79
C ILE A 378 -9.66 12.74 -14.76
N THR A 379 -10.36 12.93 -15.88
CA THR A 379 -11.81 13.21 -15.88
C THR A 379 -12.59 12.10 -15.18
N ALA A 380 -12.27 10.84 -15.48
CA ALA A 380 -12.90 9.69 -14.86
C ALA A 380 -12.58 9.57 -13.37
N ILE A 381 -11.32 9.81 -12.97
CA ILE A 381 -10.88 9.72 -11.58
C ILE A 381 -11.53 10.84 -10.75
N LEU A 382 -11.53 12.06 -11.27
CA LEU A 382 -12.11 13.22 -10.60
C LEU A 382 -13.62 13.04 -10.37
N SER A 383 -14.33 12.40 -11.30
CA SER A 383 -15.75 12.07 -11.14
C SER A 383 -16.04 11.11 -9.98
N ILE A 384 -15.07 10.24 -9.63
CA ILE A 384 -15.18 9.28 -8.52
C ILE A 384 -14.78 9.95 -7.20
N VAL A 385 -13.74 10.80 -7.26
CA VAL A 385 -13.22 11.51 -6.10
C VAL A 385 -14.25 12.50 -5.58
N GLY A 386 -14.91 13.26 -6.46
CA GLY A 386 -15.92 14.24 -6.06
C GLY A 386 -15.36 15.24 -5.05
N GLU A 387 -16.01 15.37 -3.89
CA GLU A 387 -15.63 16.29 -2.81
C GLU A 387 -14.71 15.66 -1.75
N GLN A 388 -14.09 14.51 -2.04
CA GLN A 388 -13.15 13.88 -1.11
C GLN A 388 -11.92 14.77 -0.84
N PRO A 389 -11.26 14.64 0.33
CA PRO A 389 -10.12 15.48 0.71
C PRO A 389 -8.95 15.51 -0.29
N ASN A 390 -8.79 14.47 -1.11
CA ASN A 390 -7.74 14.37 -2.13
C ASN A 390 -8.12 14.99 -3.48
N ALA A 391 -9.29 15.64 -3.63
CA ALA A 391 -9.76 16.20 -4.89
C ALA A 391 -8.80 17.24 -5.51
N GLU A 392 -8.23 18.12 -4.69
CA GLU A 392 -7.26 19.11 -5.15
C GLU A 392 -5.96 18.46 -5.64
N PHE A 393 -5.46 17.45 -4.91
CA PHE A 393 -4.30 16.68 -5.33
C PHE A 393 -4.55 15.95 -6.65
N ILE A 394 -5.72 15.34 -6.85
CA ILE A 394 -6.06 14.68 -8.12
C ILE A 394 -6.16 15.71 -9.25
N SER A 395 -6.75 16.87 -8.98
CA SER A 395 -6.87 17.97 -9.94
C SER A 395 -5.50 18.50 -10.37
N SER A 396 -4.52 18.56 -9.47
CA SER A 396 -3.16 19.00 -9.78
C SER A 396 -2.38 18.03 -10.67
N LEU A 397 -2.89 16.81 -10.90
CA LEU A 397 -2.32 15.85 -11.87
C LEU A 397 -2.91 16.01 -13.28
N GLY A 398 -3.90 16.89 -13.46
CA GLY A 398 -4.56 17.13 -14.73
C GLY A 398 -3.71 17.87 -15.76
N ILE A 399 -4.11 17.77 -17.02
CA ILE A 399 -3.51 18.51 -18.13
C ILE A 399 -3.63 20.02 -17.88
N GLY A 400 -2.53 20.74 -18.03
CA GLY A 400 -2.47 22.19 -17.78
C GLY A 400 -2.31 22.59 -16.32
N SER A 401 -1.99 21.64 -15.43
CA SER A 401 -1.70 21.93 -14.03
C SER A 401 -0.51 22.88 -13.87
N PRO A 402 -0.66 24.00 -13.14
CA PRO A 402 0.44 24.93 -12.84
C PRO A 402 1.58 24.28 -12.06
N ILE A 403 1.25 23.35 -11.13
CA ILE A 403 2.25 22.64 -10.31
C ILE A 403 3.14 21.77 -11.21
N LEU A 404 2.54 21.07 -12.18
CA LEU A 404 3.29 20.26 -13.13
C LEU A 404 4.09 21.12 -14.11
N GLU A 405 3.54 22.27 -14.52
CA GLU A 405 4.27 23.22 -15.36
C GLU A 405 5.52 23.75 -14.65
N GLU A 406 5.40 24.16 -13.38
CA GLU A 406 6.52 24.61 -12.55
C GLU A 406 7.57 23.50 -12.39
N GLN A 407 7.15 22.30 -12.02
CA GLN A 407 8.05 21.15 -11.89
C GLN A 407 8.77 20.84 -13.21
N SER A 408 8.04 20.89 -14.34
CA SER A 408 8.57 20.62 -15.67
C SER A 408 9.65 21.62 -16.10
N LYS A 409 9.56 22.88 -15.63
CA LYS A 409 10.58 23.92 -15.86
C LYS A 409 11.77 23.77 -14.90
N ALA A 410 11.50 23.51 -13.63
CA ALA A 410 12.54 23.41 -12.59
C ALA A 410 13.46 22.20 -12.79
N PHE A 411 12.90 21.03 -13.10
CA PHE A 411 13.64 19.78 -13.16
C PHE A 411 14.81 19.79 -14.17
N PRO A 412 14.62 20.19 -15.46
CA PRO A 412 15.72 20.31 -16.42
C PRO A 412 16.78 21.33 -16.01
N ALA A 413 16.37 22.45 -15.40
CA ALA A 413 17.27 23.53 -15.00
C ALA A 413 18.24 23.12 -13.89
N LEU A 414 17.84 22.19 -13.01
CA LEU A 414 18.67 21.69 -11.91
C LEU A 414 19.62 20.56 -12.33
N CYS A 415 19.26 19.83 -13.38
CA CYS A 415 19.99 18.65 -13.85
C CYS A 415 20.80 18.96 -15.11
N LYS A 416 21.63 20.02 -15.09
CA LYS A 416 22.46 20.45 -16.24
C LYS A 416 23.57 19.45 -16.63
N SER A 417 23.80 18.45 -15.81
CA SER A 417 24.84 17.44 -16.01
C SER A 417 24.34 16.28 -16.87
N THR A 418 25.10 15.92 -17.90
CA THR A 418 24.88 14.72 -18.71
C THR A 418 25.35 13.43 -18.03
N LYS A 419 25.88 13.51 -16.79
CA LYS A 419 26.28 12.34 -15.99
C LYS A 419 25.10 11.47 -15.59
N MET A 420 23.96 12.08 -15.30
CA MET A 420 22.71 11.37 -15.03
C MET A 420 22.02 11.08 -16.38
N ARG A 421 21.58 9.85 -16.61
CA ARG A 421 20.81 9.46 -17.82
C ARG A 421 19.34 9.26 -17.49
N ILE A 422 18.44 9.74 -18.35
CA ILE A 422 16.98 9.58 -18.16
C ILE A 422 16.42 8.77 -19.33
N TYR A 423 15.85 7.61 -19.03
CA TYR A 423 15.05 6.84 -19.98
C TYR A 423 13.58 7.07 -19.69
N SER A 424 12.82 7.46 -20.72
CA SER A 424 11.38 7.69 -20.64
C SER A 424 10.63 6.66 -21.46
N PHE A 425 9.81 5.87 -20.80
CA PHE A 425 8.97 4.83 -21.38
C PHE A 425 7.54 5.36 -21.48
N PHE A 426 6.88 5.21 -22.63
CA PHE A 426 5.50 5.69 -22.82
C PHE A 426 4.57 4.60 -23.34
N GLU A 427 3.29 4.73 -22.99
CA GLU A 427 2.23 3.81 -23.41
C GLU A 427 1.92 3.96 -24.91
N THR A 428 1.62 2.86 -25.57
CA THR A 428 1.11 2.85 -26.95
C THR A 428 -0.20 2.08 -27.12
N CYS A 429 -0.83 1.67 -26.00
CA CYS A 429 -2.17 1.10 -25.98
C CYS A 429 -3.11 1.96 -25.13
N LEU A 430 -4.38 2.05 -25.52
CA LEU A 430 -5.40 2.75 -24.75
C LEU A 430 -5.63 2.06 -23.39
N SER A 431 -5.84 2.88 -22.37
CA SER A 431 -6.15 2.44 -21.01
C SER A 431 -7.62 2.63 -20.72
N ASN A 432 -8.29 1.60 -20.18
CA ASN A 432 -9.64 1.76 -19.65
C ASN A 432 -9.64 2.79 -18.52
N THR A 433 -10.69 3.59 -18.45
CA THR A 433 -10.87 4.60 -17.40
C THR A 433 -11.52 4.03 -16.15
N ALA A 434 -11.40 4.76 -15.04
CA ALA A 434 -12.03 4.42 -13.79
C ALA A 434 -13.56 4.62 -13.84
N THR A 435 -14.29 3.69 -13.22
CA THR A 435 -15.75 3.70 -13.10
C THR A 435 -16.15 3.09 -11.75
N MET A 436 -17.33 3.44 -11.25
CA MET A 436 -17.90 2.79 -10.06
C MET A 436 -18.88 1.69 -10.48
N ILE A 437 -18.63 0.46 -10.06
CA ILE A 437 -19.53 -0.68 -10.25
C ILE A 437 -19.85 -1.25 -8.87
N ASP A 438 -21.13 -1.29 -8.50
CA ASP A 438 -21.61 -1.79 -7.20
C ASP A 438 -20.90 -1.15 -5.99
N GLY A 439 -20.63 0.16 -6.06
CA GLY A 439 -19.93 0.90 -5.01
C GLY A 439 -18.43 0.61 -4.90
N LYS A 440 -17.83 -0.06 -5.90
CA LYS A 440 -16.40 -0.35 -5.97
C LYS A 440 -15.75 0.26 -7.20
N LEU A 441 -14.53 0.76 -7.03
CA LEU A 441 -13.68 1.24 -8.12
C LEU A 441 -13.35 0.08 -9.09
N SER A 442 -13.65 0.28 -10.37
CA SER A 442 -13.37 -0.65 -11.48
C SER A 442 -12.75 0.08 -12.68
N ILE A 443 -11.74 -0.53 -13.30
CA ILE A 443 -11.02 0.02 -14.48
C ILE A 443 -11.61 -0.58 -15.76
N THR A 444 -12.88 -0.29 -16.01
CA THR A 444 -13.70 -0.84 -17.10
C THR A 444 -14.39 0.25 -17.94
N GLY A 445 -14.11 1.52 -17.65
CA GLY A 445 -14.66 2.65 -18.39
C GLY A 445 -14.10 2.77 -19.81
N LYS A 446 -14.59 3.78 -20.53
CA LYS A 446 -14.18 4.08 -21.91
C LYS A 446 -12.64 4.15 -22.02
N PRO A 447 -12.01 3.46 -22.96
CA PRO A 447 -10.57 3.53 -23.16
C PRO A 447 -10.12 4.90 -23.66
N VAL A 448 -9.02 5.42 -23.11
CA VAL A 448 -8.37 6.69 -23.50
C VAL A 448 -6.85 6.54 -23.51
N VAL A 449 -6.15 7.50 -24.13
CA VAL A 449 -4.72 7.72 -23.85
C VAL A 449 -4.67 8.46 -22.51
N LEU A 450 -4.20 7.82 -21.44
CA LEU A 450 -4.18 8.45 -20.12
C LEU A 450 -3.05 9.47 -20.03
N VAL A 451 -1.88 9.13 -20.57
CA VAL A 451 -0.72 10.03 -20.63
C VAL A 451 -0.19 10.04 -22.05
N ASP A 452 -0.30 11.17 -22.73
CA ASP A 452 0.23 11.29 -24.09
C ASP A 452 1.76 11.21 -24.11
N LYS A 453 2.33 10.93 -25.30
CA LYS A 453 3.77 10.80 -25.49
C LYS A 453 4.53 12.06 -25.04
N ALA A 454 4.02 13.25 -25.35
CA ALA A 454 4.71 14.51 -25.04
C ALA A 454 4.79 14.76 -23.52
N SER A 455 3.74 14.40 -22.78
CA SER A 455 3.70 14.40 -21.32
C SER A 455 4.65 13.33 -20.76
N ALA A 456 4.56 12.09 -21.25
CA ALA A 456 5.38 10.96 -20.78
C ALA A 456 6.89 11.13 -20.96
N THR A 457 7.31 11.84 -22.01
CA THR A 457 8.73 11.96 -22.40
C THR A 457 9.32 13.34 -22.11
N HIS A 458 8.61 14.24 -21.43
CA HIS A 458 9.14 15.56 -21.14
C HIS A 458 10.36 15.50 -20.20
N GLY A 459 11.47 16.07 -20.68
CA GLY A 459 12.74 16.07 -19.97
C GLY A 459 13.74 17.06 -20.56
N ARG A 460 15.01 16.71 -20.49
CA ARG A 460 16.11 17.58 -20.93
C ARG A 460 16.33 17.42 -22.44
N PRO A 461 16.76 18.46 -23.17
CA PRO A 461 16.83 18.43 -24.63
C PRO A 461 17.62 17.25 -25.22
N TRP A 462 18.71 16.85 -24.57
CA TRP A 462 19.59 15.78 -25.05
C TRP A 462 19.05 14.35 -24.84
N GLU A 463 17.96 14.18 -24.10
CA GLU A 463 17.24 12.92 -23.92
C GLU A 463 15.95 12.84 -24.74
N MET A 464 15.69 13.84 -25.60
CA MET A 464 14.50 13.88 -26.45
C MET A 464 14.69 13.14 -27.78
N ASN A 465 15.48 12.05 -27.79
CA ASN A 465 15.77 11.26 -28.99
C ASN A 465 15.40 9.77 -28.78
N ASN A 466 15.47 8.99 -29.87
CA ASN A 466 15.02 7.58 -29.89
C ASN A 466 15.87 6.63 -29.03
N GLN A 467 17.03 7.05 -28.52
CA GLN A 467 17.82 6.24 -27.57
C GLN A 467 17.17 6.24 -26.19
N PHE A 468 16.63 7.37 -25.76
CA PHE A 468 16.12 7.59 -24.41
C PHE A 468 14.59 7.54 -24.32
N ILE A 469 13.90 7.73 -25.44
CA ILE A 469 12.44 7.64 -25.56
C ILE A 469 12.05 6.25 -26.09
N ILE A 470 11.43 5.44 -25.23
CA ILE A 470 11.19 4.02 -25.49
C ILE A 470 9.68 3.73 -25.53
N PRO A 471 9.12 3.28 -26.67
CA PRO A 471 7.73 2.87 -26.75
C PRO A 471 7.52 1.47 -26.15
N ILE A 472 6.48 1.33 -25.34
CA ILE A 472 6.05 0.06 -24.74
C ILE A 472 4.60 -0.22 -25.15
N GLN A 473 4.37 -1.37 -25.77
CA GLN A 473 3.05 -1.76 -26.29
C GLN A 473 2.12 -2.27 -25.18
N ARG A 474 1.81 -1.38 -24.24
CA ARG A 474 1.00 -1.65 -23.05
C ARG A 474 0.17 -0.45 -22.70
N THR A 475 -0.88 -0.70 -21.91
CA THR A 475 -1.67 0.34 -21.24
C THR A 475 -0.84 1.00 -20.14
N HIS A 476 -1.22 2.20 -19.72
CA HIS A 476 -0.58 2.96 -18.64
C HIS A 476 -0.37 2.15 -17.37
N SER A 477 -1.39 1.39 -16.98
CA SER A 477 -1.36 0.55 -15.77
C SER A 477 -0.50 -0.70 -15.93
N ASP A 478 -0.24 -1.15 -17.15
CA ASP A 478 0.56 -2.35 -17.43
C ASP A 478 2.01 -2.05 -17.84
N LEU A 479 2.38 -0.78 -18.01
CA LEU A 479 3.73 -0.33 -18.42
C LEU A 479 4.87 -0.96 -17.62
N VAL A 480 4.64 -1.25 -16.34
CA VAL A 480 5.63 -1.84 -15.42
C VAL A 480 5.27 -3.26 -14.95
N LYS A 481 4.30 -3.91 -15.60
CA LYS A 481 3.80 -5.26 -15.27
C LYS A 481 4.19 -6.27 -16.35
N PHE A 482 5.48 -6.59 -16.42
CA PHE A 482 5.98 -7.58 -17.38
C PHE A 482 5.47 -8.98 -17.05
N ASP A 483 5.21 -9.76 -18.09
CA ASP A 483 4.59 -11.09 -18.04
C ASP A 483 5.59 -12.21 -17.75
N SER A 484 6.86 -12.02 -18.07
CA SER A 484 7.93 -12.95 -17.73
C SER A 484 9.31 -12.32 -17.94
N LYS A 485 10.37 -13.06 -17.60
CA LYS A 485 11.75 -12.69 -17.93
C LYS A 485 12.05 -12.68 -19.43
N TYR A 486 11.17 -13.27 -20.24
CA TYR A 486 11.27 -13.30 -21.71
C TYR A 486 10.42 -12.24 -22.38
N SER A 487 9.79 -11.36 -21.59
CA SER A 487 8.95 -10.28 -22.12
C SER A 487 9.78 -9.36 -23.00
N HIS A 488 9.35 -9.14 -24.25
CA HIS A 488 10.04 -8.24 -25.17
C HIS A 488 10.19 -6.81 -24.60
N ASP A 489 9.19 -6.35 -23.85
CA ASP A 489 9.25 -5.04 -23.20
C ASP A 489 10.21 -5.01 -22.00
N TYR A 490 10.34 -6.11 -21.26
CA TYR A 490 11.33 -6.23 -20.21
C TYR A 490 12.76 -6.22 -20.77
N GLU A 491 12.98 -6.85 -21.93
CA GLU A 491 14.28 -6.83 -22.61
C GLU A 491 14.74 -5.41 -22.98
N LYS A 492 13.81 -4.51 -23.35
CA LYS A 492 14.13 -3.08 -23.55
C LYS A 492 14.64 -2.44 -22.26
N VAL A 493 13.96 -2.67 -21.14
CA VAL A 493 14.36 -2.16 -19.81
C VAL A 493 15.71 -2.73 -19.39
N ARG A 494 15.92 -4.03 -19.60
CA ARG A 494 17.20 -4.71 -19.34
C ARG A 494 18.33 -4.12 -20.17
N GLY A 495 18.07 -3.80 -21.43
CA GLY A 495 18.99 -3.09 -22.32
C GLY A 495 19.47 -1.76 -21.72
N CYS A 496 18.55 -0.95 -21.18
CA CYS A 496 18.91 0.30 -20.49
C CYS A 496 19.86 0.04 -19.31
N PHE A 497 19.60 -0.96 -18.46
CA PHE A 497 20.51 -1.30 -17.36
C PHE A 497 21.90 -1.72 -17.84
N ASN A 498 21.98 -2.50 -18.92
CA ASN A 498 23.26 -2.87 -19.52
C ASN A 498 24.03 -1.64 -20.02
N GLU A 499 23.35 -0.66 -20.62
CA GLU A 499 23.98 0.59 -21.05
C GLU A 499 24.43 1.46 -19.86
N ILE A 500 23.65 1.51 -18.78
CA ILE A 500 23.95 2.31 -17.59
C ILE A 500 25.15 1.73 -16.81
N LEU A 501 25.22 0.40 -16.69
CA LEU A 501 26.11 -0.27 -15.73
C LEU A 501 27.23 -1.10 -16.37
N GLY A 502 27.09 -1.45 -17.66
CA GLY A 502 28.06 -2.25 -18.38
C GLY A 502 29.38 -1.51 -18.67
N PRO A 503 30.40 -2.24 -19.17
CA PRO A 503 31.72 -1.71 -19.47
C PRO A 503 31.76 -0.79 -20.71
N GLY A 504 30.60 -0.44 -21.29
CA GLY A 504 30.52 0.39 -22.48
C GLY A 504 31.14 1.77 -22.26
N LYS A 505 31.84 2.28 -23.27
CA LYS A 505 32.38 3.65 -23.29
C LYS A 505 31.26 4.59 -22.86
N SER A 506 31.51 5.42 -21.85
CA SER A 506 30.64 6.53 -21.50
C SER A 506 30.42 7.36 -22.77
N MET A 507 29.31 7.13 -23.47
CA MET A 507 28.97 7.95 -24.62
C MET A 507 28.72 9.34 -24.05
N ARG A 508 29.58 10.29 -24.45
CA ARG A 508 29.33 11.70 -24.20
C ARG A 508 28.01 12.01 -24.87
N VAL A 509 26.97 12.22 -24.07
CA VAL A 509 25.80 12.92 -24.54
C VAL A 509 26.30 14.34 -24.78
N GLU A 510 26.63 14.66 -26.04
CA GLU A 510 27.00 16.02 -26.41
C GLU A 510 25.77 16.90 -26.15
N ALA A 511 25.87 17.77 -25.16
CA ALA A 511 24.87 18.79 -24.95
C ALA A 511 24.88 19.68 -26.20
N LEU A 512 23.86 19.54 -27.05
CA LEU A 512 23.64 20.51 -28.12
C LEU A 512 23.49 21.88 -27.45
N PRO A 513 24.20 22.92 -27.90
CA PRO A 513 24.08 24.26 -27.33
C PRO A 513 22.61 24.69 -27.43
N LEU A 514 22.08 25.17 -26.30
CA LEU A 514 20.78 25.85 -26.26
C LEU A 514 20.88 27.05 -27.21
N GLN A 515 20.13 27.01 -28.32
CA GLN A 515 19.88 28.20 -29.15
C GLN A 515 18.74 29.02 -28.57
#